data_AF-A0A2V9NNR6-F1
#
_entry.id   AF-A0A2V9NNR6-F1
#
_cell.length_a   1.000
_cell.length_b   1.000
_cell.length_c   1.000
_cell.angle_alpha   90.00
_cell.angle_beta   90.00
_cell.angle_gamma   90.00
#
_symmetry.space_group_name_H-M   'P 1'
#
loop_
_entity.id
_entity.type
_entity.pdbx_description
1 polymer ?
#
loop_
_entity_poly.entity_id
_entity_poly.type
_entity_poly.pdbx_seq_one_letter_code
_entity_poly.pdbx_strand_id
1 'polypeptide(L)'
;MNSATNSRLDRVKSQLNLYEHPLLDFSARPKADAVEVLIQFRNPPVPVHIYIFELHPRDLDHPQFEWTFQRQLYDCLHDYLVEMFIRTPQDMKERRQREP
;
A
#
# COMPACT_ATOMS: atom_id res chain seq x y z
N MET A 1 23.16 -0.89 -7.76
CA MET A 1 21.71 -1.01 -8.03
C MET A 1 21.54 -1.48 -9.47
N ASN A 2 20.67 -2.47 -9.70
CA ASN A 2 20.51 -3.13 -11.00
C ASN A 2 19.75 -2.23 -11.98
N SER A 3 20.20 -2.10 -13.24
CA SER A 3 19.62 -1.17 -14.23
C SER A 3 18.14 -1.48 -14.53
N ALA A 4 17.78 -2.77 -14.54
CA ALA A 4 16.40 -3.22 -14.72
C ALA A 4 15.48 -2.81 -13.55
N THR A 5 15.95 -2.89 -12.30
CA THR A 5 15.18 -2.46 -11.13
C THR A 5 14.89 -0.96 -11.18
N ASN A 6 15.84 -0.14 -11.66
CA ASN A 6 15.62 1.30 -11.82
C ASN A 6 14.53 1.58 -12.87
N SER A 7 14.55 0.89 -14.02
CA SER A 7 13.50 1.04 -15.03
C SER A 7 12.11 0.66 -14.51
N ARG A 8 12.02 -0.44 -13.74
CA ARG A 8 10.75 -0.86 -13.10
C ARG A 8 10.29 0.14 -12.04
N LEU A 9 11.21 0.68 -11.23
CA LEU A 9 10.92 1.71 -10.25
C LEU A 9 10.35 2.96 -10.91
N ASP A 10 10.94 3.41 -12.02
CA ASP A 10 10.47 4.58 -12.76
C ASP A 10 9.07 4.33 -13.33
N ARG A 11 8.80 3.13 -13.86
CA ARG A 11 7.47 2.73 -14.30
C ARG A 11 6.43 2.82 -13.18
N VAL A 12 6.74 2.31 -11.98
CA VAL A 12 5.85 2.39 -10.82
C VAL A 12 5.62 3.84 -10.39
N LYS A 13 6.67 4.67 -10.37
CA LYS A 13 6.55 6.09 -10.04
C LYS A 13 5.68 6.84 -11.04
N SER A 14 5.86 6.60 -12.34
CA SER A 14 5.04 7.18 -13.39
C SER A 14 3.56 6.81 -13.22
N GLN A 15 3.27 5.54 -12.88
CA GLN A 15 1.91 5.10 -12.63
C GLN A 15 1.33 5.72 -11.35
N LEU A 16 2.11 5.77 -10.26
CA LEU A 16 1.69 6.39 -9.00
C LEU A 16 1.34 7.88 -9.15
N ASN A 17 2.05 8.60 -10.01
CA ASN A 17 1.78 10.02 -10.28
C ASN A 17 0.41 10.28 -10.93
N LEU A 18 -0.30 9.25 -11.39
CA LEU A 18 -1.67 9.36 -11.89
C LEU A 18 -2.71 9.41 -10.75
N TYR A 19 -2.30 9.14 -9.52
CA TYR A 19 -3.18 9.09 -8.35
C TYR A 19 -2.91 10.29 -7.43
N GLU A 20 -3.98 10.99 -7.09
CA GLU A 20 -3.98 11.99 -6.03
C GLU A 20 -5.02 11.59 -4.99
N HIS A 21 -4.63 11.61 -3.71
CA HIS A 21 -5.53 11.32 -2.61
C HIS A 21 -5.43 12.40 -1.53
N PRO A 22 -6.54 13.01 -1.08
CA PRO A 22 -6.49 14.15 -0.17
C PRO A 22 -5.82 13.85 1.18
N LEU A 23 -5.85 12.58 1.61
CA LEU A 23 -5.33 12.16 2.91
C LEU A 23 -4.02 11.37 2.85
N LEU A 24 -3.61 10.90 1.67
CA LEU A 24 -2.54 9.91 1.55
C LEU A 24 -1.45 10.39 0.60
N ASP A 25 -0.22 10.01 0.93
CA ASP A 25 0.94 10.11 0.05
C ASP A 25 1.33 8.71 -0.41
N PHE A 26 1.68 8.62 -1.68
CA PHE A 26 2.19 7.41 -2.30
C PHE A 26 3.65 7.61 -2.69
N SER A 27 4.49 6.64 -2.39
CA SER A 27 5.88 6.63 -2.85
C SER A 27 6.32 5.22 -3.20
N ALA A 28 7.43 5.10 -3.92
CA ALA A 28 8.00 3.82 -4.29
C ALA A 28 9.52 3.80 -4.10
N ARG A 29 10.05 2.65 -3.71
CA ARG A 29 11.49 2.42 -3.53
C ARG A 29 11.91 1.05 -4.10
N PRO A 30 13.16 0.92 -4.57
CA PRO A 30 13.65 -0.35 -5.08
C PRO A 30 13.89 -1.34 -3.93
N LYS A 31 13.63 -2.63 -4.16
CA LYS A 31 13.95 -3.72 -3.23
C LYS A 31 14.44 -4.94 -3.99
N ALA A 32 15.77 -5.17 -3.99
CA ALA A 32 16.41 -6.19 -4.81
C ALA A 32 15.97 -6.10 -6.28
N ASP A 33 15.20 -7.07 -6.78
CA ASP A 33 14.64 -7.05 -8.14
C ASP A 33 13.19 -6.53 -8.20
N ALA A 34 12.54 -6.39 -7.04
CA ALA A 34 11.18 -5.91 -6.87
C ALA A 34 11.11 -4.39 -6.59
N VAL A 35 9.89 -3.87 -6.54
CA VAL A 35 9.61 -2.48 -6.15
C VAL A 35 8.63 -2.50 -4.98
N GLU A 36 8.94 -1.78 -3.91
CA GLU A 36 8.00 -1.54 -2.82
C GLU A 36 7.23 -0.24 -3.05
N VAL A 37 5.92 -0.28 -2.83
CA VAL A 37 5.05 0.89 -2.78
C VAL A 37 4.71 1.15 -1.32
N LEU A 38 4.82 2.40 -0.91
CA LEU A 38 4.53 2.88 0.43
C LEU A 38 3.33 3.81 0.37
N ILE A 39 2.36 3.58 1.26
CA ILE A 39 1.16 4.40 1.45
C ILE A 39 1.20 4.95 2.88
N GLN A 40 1.11 6.26 3.03
CA GLN A 40 1.14 6.91 4.34
C GLN A 40 0.13 8.06 4.42
N PHE A 41 -0.34 8.41 5.62
CA PHE A 41 -1.16 9.60 5.81
C PHE A 41 -0.33 10.89 5.68
N ARG A 42 -0.95 11.90 5.09
CA ARG A 42 -0.43 13.28 5.09
C ARG A 42 -0.59 13.85 6.49
N ASN A 43 0.53 14.20 7.14
CA ASN A 43 0.55 14.89 8.43
C ASN A 43 -0.42 14.29 9.47
N PRO A 44 -0.29 13.00 9.81
CA PRO A 44 -1.27 12.37 10.68
C PRO A 44 -1.17 12.98 12.09
N PRO A 45 -2.30 13.28 12.74
CA PRO A 45 -2.32 13.85 14.10
C PRO A 45 -1.85 12.87 15.17
N VAL A 46 -1.76 11.59 14.82
CA VAL A 46 -1.27 10.48 15.66
C VAL A 46 -0.30 9.63 14.83
N PRO A 47 0.64 8.89 15.44
CA PRO A 47 1.46 7.94 14.70
C PRO A 47 0.58 6.89 14.02
N VAL A 48 0.59 6.87 12.68
CA VAL A 48 -0.06 5.84 11.85
C VAL A 48 1.03 5.04 11.16
N HIS A 49 0.83 3.73 11.04
CA HIS A 49 1.77 2.85 10.36
C HIS A 49 1.85 3.17 8.87
N ILE A 50 3.02 2.97 8.25
CA ILE A 50 3.14 3.08 6.79
C ILE A 50 2.75 1.71 6.22
N TYR A 51 1.77 1.68 5.32
CA TYR A 51 1.39 0.46 4.64
C TYR A 51 2.34 0.22 3.46
N ILE A 52 2.92 -0.97 3.38
CA ILE A 52 3.92 -1.31 2.36
C ILE A 52 3.49 -2.58 1.65
N PHE A 53 3.45 -2.55 0.33
CA PHE A 53 3.28 -3.75 -0.49
C PHE A 53 4.38 -3.85 -1.55
N GLU A 54 4.66 -5.08 -1.98
CA GLU A 54 5.71 -5.39 -2.93
C GLU A 54 5.12 -5.75 -4.31
N LEU A 55 5.77 -5.25 -5.35
CA LEU A 55 5.50 -5.58 -6.75
C LEU A 55 6.62 -6.45 -7.28
N HIS A 56 6.27 -7.68 -7.64
CA HIS A 56 7.22 -8.64 -8.17
C HIS A 56 7.60 -8.30 -9.63
N PRO A 57 8.84 -8.55 -10.08
CA PRO A 57 9.27 -8.35 -11.47
C PRO A 57 8.27 -8.83 -12.54
N ARG A 58 7.66 -9.99 -12.29
CA ARG A 58 6.69 -10.62 -13.22
C ARG A 58 5.46 -9.77 -13.47
N ASP A 59 4.95 -9.09 -12.45
CA ASP A 59 3.76 -8.24 -12.56
C ASP A 59 4.12 -6.89 -13.21
N LEU A 60 5.32 -6.39 -12.89
CA LEU A 60 5.88 -5.14 -13.44
C LEU A 60 6.17 -5.22 -14.94
N ASP A 61 6.60 -6.40 -15.40
CA ASP A 61 6.90 -6.67 -16.81
C ASP A 61 5.65 -7.10 -17.60
N HIS A 62 4.50 -7.28 -16.95
CA HIS A 62 3.27 -7.77 -17.58
C HIS A 62 2.59 -6.68 -18.43
N PRO A 63 2.03 -7.01 -19.62
CA PRO A 63 1.35 -6.02 -20.47
C PRO A 63 0.15 -5.32 -19.80
N GLN A 64 -0.52 -6.00 -18.87
CA GLN A 64 -1.67 -5.46 -18.13
C GLN A 64 -1.28 -4.77 -16.81
N PHE A 65 0.01 -4.43 -16.63
CA PHE A 65 0.55 -3.85 -15.40
C PHE A 65 -0.34 -2.74 -14.82
N GLU A 66 -0.79 -1.78 -15.63
CA GLU A 66 -1.56 -0.62 -15.16
C GLU A 66 -2.87 -1.03 -14.49
N TRP A 67 -3.60 -1.97 -15.09
CA TRP A 67 -4.86 -2.48 -14.56
C TRP A 67 -4.63 -3.33 -13.30
N THR A 68 -3.64 -4.22 -13.31
CA THR A 68 -3.30 -5.03 -12.14
C THR A 68 -2.81 -4.18 -10.99
N PHE A 69 -2.02 -3.14 -11.27
CA PHE A 69 -1.52 -2.18 -10.30
C PHE A 69 -2.66 -1.39 -9.68
N GLN A 70 -3.59 -0.88 -10.49
CA GLN A 70 -4.75 -0.15 -9.99
C GLN A 70 -5.58 -1.02 -9.04
N ARG A 71 -5.88 -2.26 -9.44
CA ARG A 71 -6.63 -3.20 -8.60
C ARG A 71 -5.90 -3.43 -7.27
N GLN A 72 -4.61 -3.75 -7.33
CA GLN A 72 -3.80 -4.00 -6.14
C GLN A 72 -3.71 -2.76 -5.22
N LEU A 73 -3.56 -1.57 -5.78
CA LEU A 73 -3.55 -0.32 -5.01
C LEU A 73 -4.87 -0.12 -4.27
N TYR A 74 -6.01 -0.37 -4.93
CA TYR A 74 -7.32 -0.21 -4.31
C TYR A 74 -7.60 -1.26 -3.23
N ASP A 75 -7.19 -2.50 -3.47
CA ASP A 75 -7.28 -3.57 -2.46
C ASP A 75 -6.42 -3.21 -1.24
N CYS A 76 -5.19 -2.73 -1.44
CA CYS A 76 -4.31 -2.28 -0.37
C CYS A 76 -4.87 -1.08 0.41
N LEU A 77 -5.51 -0.13 -0.27
CA LEU A 77 -6.16 1.00 0.39
C LEU A 77 -7.34 0.56 1.25
N HIS A 78 -8.15 -0.37 0.73
CA HIS A 78 -9.25 -0.96 1.48
C HIS A 78 -8.73 -1.64 2.75
N ASP A 79 -7.75 -2.52 2.61
CA ASP A 79 -7.19 -3.28 3.73
C ASP A 79 -6.53 -2.36 4.75
N TYR A 80 -5.74 -1.38 4.30
CA TYR A 80 -5.10 -0.40 5.17
C TYR A 80 -6.13 0.39 6.01
N LEU A 81 -7.22 0.87 5.40
CA LEU A 81 -8.26 1.59 6.11
C LEU A 81 -9.01 0.69 7.11
N VAL A 82 -9.23 -0.58 6.75
CA VAL A 82 -9.88 -1.56 7.64
C VAL A 82 -8.97 -1.94 8.80
N GLU A 83 -7.67 -2.13 8.58
CA GLU A 83 -6.70 -2.45 9.64
C GLU A 83 -6.53 -1.31 10.66
N MET A 84 -6.87 -0.07 10.28
CA MET A 84 -6.79 1.09 11.18
C MET A 84 -7.93 1.16 12.21
N PHE A 85 -8.91 0.25 12.21
CA PHE A 85 -9.91 0.22 13.27
C PHE A 85 -9.29 -0.07 14.64
N ILE A 86 -9.29 0.93 15.53
CA ILE A 86 -8.85 0.77 16.93
C ILE A 86 -9.86 0.00 17.81
N ARG A 87 -11.06 -0.23 17.29
CA ARG A 87 -12.13 -1.01 17.91
C ARG A 87 -12.98 -1.64 16.83
N THR A 88 -13.23 -2.93 16.96
CA THR A 88 -14.13 -3.70 16.11
C THR A 88 -15.29 -4.28 16.92
N PRO A 89 -16.41 -4.65 16.29
CA PRO A 89 -17.49 -5.37 16.96
C PRO A 89 -17.03 -6.69 17.63
N GLN A 90 -15.99 -7.32 17.08
CA GLN A 90 -15.37 -8.53 17.62
C GLN A 90 -14.71 -8.26 18.97
N ASP A 91 -13.94 -7.16 19.08
CA ASP A 91 -13.32 -6.74 20.36
C ASP A 91 -14.37 -6.51 21.45
N MET A 92 -15.53 -5.97 21.08
CA MET A 92 -16.63 -5.72 22.02
C MET A 92 -17.28 -7.03 22.49
N LYS A 93 -17.42 -8.02 21.61
CA LYS A 93 -17.93 -9.35 21.98
C LYS A 93 -16.96 -10.07 22.92
N GLU A 94 -15.66 -10.02 22.63
CA GLU A 94 -14.63 -10.61 23.48
C GLU A 94 -14.56 -9.95 24.86
N ARG A 95 -14.64 -8.61 24.94
CA ARG A 95 -14.68 -7.89 26.22
C ARG A 95 -15.90 -8.28 27.06
N ARG A 96 -17.10 -8.31 26.46
CA ARG A 96 -18.34 -8.72 27.17
C ARG A 96 -18.32 -10.17 27.66
N GLN A 97 -17.56 -11.05 27.02
CA GLN A 97 -17.39 -12.44 27.45
C GLN A 97 -16.34 -12.61 28.55
N ARG A 98 -15.43 -11.63 28.72
CA ARG A 98 -14.36 -11.64 29.73
C ARG A 98 -14.71 -10.83 31.00
N GLU A 99 -15.74 -10.00 30.96
CA GLU A 99 -16.30 -9.35 32.15
C GLU A 99 -17.23 -10.33 32.88
N PRO A 100 -16.98 -10.66 34.16
CA PRO A 100 -17.80 -11.58 34.95
C PRO A 100 -19.17 -11.02 35.35
#